data_AF-A0A9R1JTK3-F1
#
_entry.id   AF-A0A9R1JTK3-F1
#
_cell.length_a   1.000
_cell.length_b   1.000
_cell.length_c   1.000
_cell.angle_alpha   90.00
_cell.angle_beta   90.00
_cell.angle_gamma   90.00
#
_symmetry.space_group_name_H-M   'P 1'
#
loop_
_entity.id
_entity.type
_entity.pdbx_description
1 polymer ?
#
loop_
_entity_poly.entity_id
_entity_poly.type
_entity_poly.pdbx_seq_one_letter_code
_entity_poly.pdbx_strand_id
1 'polypeptide(L)'
;MAPPAWIILGAETRVSEHQDADLSLELAAPPRVSVLTVPRRVSPVQADPTSGACPWVVTADPAAGLLLLRAPPPPPTHSLTPPPTLRNGVLVPAVTYITRHPPTYFVCDVASATAFRLPQPGRDPSGLPPEINALNLGVVAAPGAGGGALRYMVVEFRYMFADEHATLLCLSSDTGEWVSKPVHNPLGRWIWGRDGVVAHDGKLWWVDLAGGLIFCNPFADAPVLDIIPLPESDCHLPRASCAHCAGRSVAHRRFVQVSAGKFRCVEWNSRSNDEAPMTVSMWTLSDPEA
;
A
#
# COMPACT_ATOMS: atom_id res chain seq x y z
N MET A 1 -31.63 -1.18 10.60
CA MET A 1 -31.15 -1.80 9.34
C MET A 1 -29.77 -2.37 9.64
N ALA A 2 -29.59 -3.70 9.56
CA ALA A 2 -28.31 -4.33 9.88
C ALA A 2 -27.25 -3.90 8.85
N PRO A 3 -25.99 -3.66 9.24
CA PRO A 3 -24.93 -3.35 8.28
C PRO A 3 -24.72 -4.56 7.35
N PRO A 4 -24.41 -4.35 6.06
CA PRO A 4 -24.25 -5.43 5.10
C PRO A 4 -23.03 -6.30 5.46
N ALA A 5 -23.18 -7.62 5.35
CA ALA A 5 -22.08 -8.57 5.38
C ALA A 5 -21.36 -8.53 4.03
N TRP A 6 -20.16 -7.98 3.95
CA TRP A 6 -19.38 -7.98 2.71
C TRP A 6 -17.97 -8.54 2.89
N ILE A 7 -17.52 -9.17 1.80
CA ILE A 7 -16.16 -9.62 1.48
C ILE A 7 -15.58 -8.64 0.46
N ILE A 8 -14.25 -8.47 0.47
CA ILE A 8 -13.54 -7.43 -0.28
C ILE A 8 -13.41 -7.79 -1.77
N LEU A 9 -13.63 -6.80 -2.64
CA LEU A 9 -13.29 -6.86 -4.05
C LEU A 9 -11.94 -6.16 -4.24
N GLY A 10 -10.99 -6.84 -4.90
CA GLY A 10 -9.76 -6.21 -5.36
C GLY A 10 -10.05 -4.97 -6.21
N ALA A 11 -9.17 -3.97 -6.13
CA ALA A 11 -9.28 -2.77 -6.94
C ALA A 11 -8.67 -3.02 -8.34
N GLU A 12 -9.53 -3.13 -9.36
CA GLU A 12 -9.07 -3.00 -10.74
C GLU A 12 -9.12 -1.53 -11.16
N THR A 13 -7.97 -0.96 -11.52
CA THR A 13 -7.90 0.39 -12.06
C THR A 13 -8.32 0.39 -13.51
N ARG A 14 -9.38 1.14 -13.83
CA ARG A 14 -9.82 1.40 -15.21
C ARG A 14 -9.88 2.90 -15.42
N VAL A 15 -9.36 3.37 -16.56
CA VAL A 15 -9.31 4.79 -16.86
C VAL A 15 -10.50 5.19 -17.72
N SER A 16 -11.17 6.26 -17.31
CA SER A 16 -12.23 6.91 -18.07
C SER A 16 -11.63 7.95 -19.03
N GLU A 17 -12.20 8.09 -20.22
CA GLU A 17 -11.70 9.01 -21.28
C GLU A 17 -12.04 10.49 -21.04
N HIS A 18 -12.64 10.84 -19.89
CA HIS A 18 -13.00 12.23 -19.60
C HIS A 18 -11.76 13.13 -19.51
N GLN A 19 -11.72 14.12 -20.40
CA GLN A 19 -10.68 15.15 -20.44
C GLN A 19 -11.11 16.31 -19.53
N ASP A 20 -10.22 16.74 -18.63
CA ASP A 20 -10.41 17.87 -17.69
C ASP A 20 -11.52 17.71 -16.64
N ALA A 21 -11.45 16.63 -15.85
CA ALA A 21 -12.26 16.49 -14.63
C ALA A 21 -11.45 16.79 -13.36
N ASP A 22 -12.11 17.42 -12.38
CA ASP A 22 -11.59 17.57 -11.02
C ASP A 22 -11.59 16.24 -10.25
N LEU A 23 -10.86 16.21 -9.13
CA LEU A 23 -10.81 15.03 -8.26
C LEU A 23 -12.23 14.72 -7.74
N SER A 24 -12.72 13.52 -8.01
CA SER A 24 -14.03 13.07 -7.54
C SER A 24 -14.09 11.55 -7.37
N LEU A 25 -14.94 11.09 -6.44
CA LEU A 25 -15.16 9.67 -6.17
C LEU A 25 -16.65 9.36 -6.31
N GLU A 26 -17.00 8.57 -7.31
CA GLU A 26 -18.35 8.06 -7.51
C GLU A 26 -18.49 6.69 -6.82
N LEU A 27 -19.14 6.67 -5.66
CA LEU A 27 -19.40 5.44 -4.92
C LEU A 27 -20.55 4.67 -5.56
N ALA A 28 -20.28 3.41 -5.91
CA ALA A 28 -21.29 2.51 -6.43
C ALA A 28 -21.78 1.55 -5.32
N ALA A 29 -23.07 1.21 -5.33
CA ALA A 29 -23.61 0.22 -4.41
C ALA A 29 -22.95 -1.16 -4.65
N PRO A 30 -22.53 -1.89 -3.61
CA PRO A 30 -21.98 -3.24 -3.76
C PRO A 30 -22.92 -4.16 -4.56
N PRO A 31 -22.39 -5.07 -5.41
CA PRO A 31 -20.97 -5.38 -5.65
C PRO A 31 -20.33 -4.55 -6.78
N ARG A 32 -20.90 -3.39 -7.13
CA ARG A 32 -20.41 -2.58 -8.26
C ARG A 32 -19.09 -1.89 -7.92
N VAL A 33 -18.30 -1.63 -8.96
CA VAL A 33 -17.03 -0.91 -8.86
C VAL A 33 -17.29 0.58 -8.67
N SER A 34 -16.67 1.18 -7.66
CA SER A 34 -16.64 2.63 -7.48
C SER A 34 -15.56 3.26 -8.36
N VAL A 35 -15.78 4.48 -8.84
CA VAL A 35 -14.88 5.14 -9.81
C VAL A 35 -14.23 6.36 -9.18
N LEU A 36 -12.90 6.37 -9.13
CA LEU A 36 -12.10 7.54 -8.76
C LEU A 36 -11.64 8.25 -10.03
N THR A 37 -12.03 9.51 -10.19
CA THR A 37 -11.55 10.38 -11.25
C THR A 37 -10.45 11.30 -10.71
N VAL A 38 -9.30 11.32 -11.37
CA VAL A 38 -8.15 12.15 -10.97
C VAL A 38 -7.78 13.12 -12.10
N PRO A 39 -7.40 14.37 -11.77
CA PRO A 39 -7.01 15.35 -12.78
C PRO A 39 -5.64 15.02 -13.37
N ARG A 40 -5.35 15.53 -14.59
CA ARG A 40 -4.07 15.31 -15.29
C ARG A 40 -2.84 15.75 -14.50
N ARG A 41 -2.98 16.73 -13.60
CA ARG A 41 -1.89 17.16 -12.69
C ARG A 41 -1.47 16.07 -11.70
N VAL A 42 -2.35 15.13 -11.39
CA VAL A 42 -2.11 13.99 -10.50
C VAL A 42 -1.55 12.80 -11.27
N SER A 43 -2.10 12.50 -12.45
CA SER A 43 -1.56 11.48 -13.35
C SER A 43 -1.50 12.02 -14.78
N PRO A 44 -0.33 12.53 -15.23
CA PRO A 44 -0.19 13.11 -16.57
C PRO A 44 -0.10 12.03 -17.65
N VAL A 45 0.31 10.82 -17.28
CA VAL A 45 0.37 9.67 -18.19
C VAL A 45 -1.05 9.21 -18.46
N GLN A 46 -1.44 9.19 -19.73
CA GLN A 46 -2.63 8.47 -20.15
C GLN A 46 -2.36 6.98 -19.89
N ALA A 47 -3.18 6.39 -19.03
CA ALA A 47 -3.00 5.00 -18.66
C ALA A 47 -3.00 4.12 -19.90
N ASP A 48 -1.94 3.35 -20.04
CA ASP A 48 -1.84 2.29 -21.04
C ASP A 48 -1.90 0.96 -20.29
N PRO A 49 -3.02 0.23 -20.39
CA PRO A 49 -3.20 -1.07 -19.74
C PRO A 49 -2.16 -2.10 -20.17
N THR A 50 -1.53 -1.93 -21.34
CA THR A 50 -0.54 -2.87 -21.87
C THR A 50 0.85 -2.68 -21.29
N SER A 51 1.21 -1.45 -20.90
CA SER A 51 2.48 -1.14 -20.21
C SER A 51 2.39 -1.20 -18.69
N GLY A 52 1.19 -1.34 -18.12
CA GLY A 52 0.97 -1.35 -16.67
C GLY A 52 1.20 0.02 -16.02
N ALA A 53 1.35 1.09 -16.81
CA ALA A 53 1.55 2.45 -16.35
C ALA A 53 0.21 3.12 -15.98
N CYS A 54 -0.49 2.55 -15.00
CA CYS A 54 -1.77 3.05 -14.51
C CYS A 54 -1.62 3.62 -13.10
N PRO A 55 -2.29 4.74 -12.77
CA PRO A 55 -2.41 5.17 -11.39
C PRO A 55 -3.27 4.18 -10.61
N TRP A 56 -2.92 3.91 -9.35
CA TRP A 56 -3.69 3.02 -8.48
C TRP A 56 -3.72 3.51 -7.03
N VAL A 57 -4.78 3.14 -6.32
CA VAL A 57 -4.99 3.52 -4.91
C VAL A 57 -4.20 2.56 -4.03
N VAL A 58 -3.20 3.09 -3.33
CA VAL A 58 -2.30 2.38 -2.42
C VAL A 58 -3.02 1.94 -1.16
N THR A 59 -3.69 2.88 -0.51
CA THR A 59 -4.49 2.66 0.70
C THR A 59 -5.48 3.82 0.86
N ALA A 60 -6.32 3.74 1.88
CA ALA A 60 -7.28 4.77 2.23
C ALA A 60 -7.41 4.90 3.75
N ASP A 61 -7.81 6.09 4.18
CA ASP A 61 -8.54 6.28 5.44
C ASP A 61 -10.01 6.59 5.07
N PRO A 62 -10.88 5.57 5.03
CA PRO A 62 -12.27 5.76 4.60
C PRO A 62 -13.08 6.62 5.57
N ALA A 63 -12.72 6.65 6.85
CA ALA A 63 -13.45 7.44 7.85
C ALA A 63 -13.24 8.95 7.62
N ALA A 64 -12.07 9.32 7.10
CA ALA A 64 -11.71 10.69 6.78
C ALA A 64 -11.87 11.06 5.29
N GLY A 65 -12.17 10.10 4.42
CA GLY A 65 -12.26 10.33 2.97
C GLY A 65 -10.90 10.59 2.31
N LEU A 66 -9.81 10.09 2.90
CA LEU A 66 -8.46 10.20 2.34
C LEU A 66 -8.11 8.98 1.51
N LEU A 67 -7.53 9.22 0.34
CA LEU A 67 -6.99 8.18 -0.53
C LEU A 67 -5.51 8.47 -0.80
N LEU A 68 -4.67 7.44 -0.70
CA LEU A 68 -3.27 7.52 -1.10
C LEU A 68 -3.11 6.93 -2.49
N LEU A 69 -2.72 7.75 -3.46
CA LEU A 69 -2.59 7.35 -4.86
C LEU A 69 -1.12 7.26 -5.26
N ARG A 70 -0.77 6.21 -6.02
CA ARG A 70 0.48 6.12 -6.76
C ARG A 70 0.20 6.40 -8.22
N ALA A 71 0.85 7.41 -8.78
CA ALA A 71 0.84 7.71 -10.21
C ALA A 71 2.15 7.29 -10.88
N PRO A 72 2.10 6.75 -12.12
CA PRO A 72 3.29 6.41 -12.87
C PRO A 72 4.17 7.65 -13.11
N PRO A 73 5.49 7.47 -13.26
CA PRO A 73 6.35 8.58 -13.64
C PRO A 73 5.92 9.14 -15.00
N PRO A 74 6.13 10.45 -15.26
CA PRO A 74 5.94 10.99 -16.59
C PRO A 74 6.77 10.19 -17.61
N PRO A 75 6.30 10.08 -18.86
CA PRO A 75 7.02 9.31 -19.86
C PRO A 75 8.42 9.92 -20.03
N PRO A 76 9.46 9.10 -20.22
CA PRO A 76 10.80 9.62 -20.42
C PRO A 76 10.78 10.58 -21.60
N THR A 77 11.32 11.79 -21.41
CA THR A 77 11.63 12.66 -22.55
C THR A 77 12.53 11.85 -23.48
N HIS A 78 12.14 11.65 -24.74
CA HIS A 78 12.95 10.98 -25.73
C HIS A 78 14.34 11.64 -25.77
N SER A 79 15.32 11.07 -25.09
CA SER A 79 16.72 11.43 -25.28
C SER A 79 17.07 10.96 -26.69
N LEU A 80 17.51 11.88 -27.55
CA LEU A 80 18.04 11.59 -28.87
C LEU A 80 18.97 10.37 -28.79
N THR A 81 18.54 9.25 -29.37
CA THR A 81 19.38 8.04 -29.43
C THR A 81 20.62 8.39 -30.26
N PRO A 82 21.84 8.38 -29.69
CA PRO A 82 23.03 8.63 -30.49
C PRO A 82 23.13 7.52 -31.56
N PRO A 83 23.56 7.84 -32.79
CA PRO A 83 23.75 6.82 -33.81
C PRO A 83 24.82 5.82 -33.37
N PRO A 84 24.73 4.54 -33.78
CA PRO A 84 25.76 3.55 -33.47
C PRO A 84 27.11 4.02 -34.03
N THR A 85 28.16 3.93 -33.22
CA THR A 85 29.51 4.36 -33.60
C THR A 85 30.44 3.17 -33.74
N LEU A 86 31.32 3.20 -34.75
CA LEU A 86 32.40 2.22 -34.87
C LEU A 86 33.58 2.66 -34.00
N ARG A 87 33.99 1.84 -33.04
CA ARG A 87 35.17 2.10 -32.20
C ARG A 87 36.15 0.95 -32.36
N ASN A 88 37.35 1.24 -32.88
CA ASN A 88 38.40 0.23 -33.16
C ASN A 88 37.92 -0.96 -34.01
N GLY A 89 37.09 -0.72 -35.03
CA GLY A 89 36.54 -1.78 -35.88
C GLY A 89 35.38 -2.58 -35.28
N VAL A 90 34.96 -2.26 -34.05
CA VAL A 90 33.81 -2.89 -33.39
C VAL A 90 32.62 -1.94 -33.44
N LEU A 91 31.46 -2.46 -33.87
CA LEU A 91 30.19 -1.74 -33.81
C LEU A 91 29.77 -1.61 -32.34
N VAL A 92 29.77 -0.39 -31.81
CA VAL A 92 29.23 -0.12 -30.48
C VAL A 92 27.74 0.17 -30.64
N PRO A 93 26.84 -0.70 -30.12
CA PRO A 93 25.41 -0.44 -30.20
C PRO A 93 25.08 0.86 -29.45
N ALA A 94 24.11 1.61 -29.98
CA ALA A 94 23.56 2.77 -29.30
C ALA A 94 22.87 2.30 -28.02
N VAL A 95 23.52 2.49 -26.87
CA VAL A 95 22.90 2.21 -25.57
C VAL A 95 22.11 3.44 -25.16
N THR A 96 20.79 3.34 -25.22
CA THR A 96 19.91 4.37 -24.66
C THR A 96 19.84 4.18 -23.14
N TYR A 97 20.39 5.12 -22.40
CA TYR A 97 20.16 5.19 -20.96
C TYR A 97 18.75 5.71 -20.71
N ILE A 98 17.83 4.82 -20.35
CA ILE A 98 16.49 5.21 -19.92
C ILE A 98 16.63 5.70 -18.47
N THR A 99 16.64 7.01 -18.26
CA THR A 99 16.48 7.58 -16.93
C THR A 99 15.08 7.25 -16.41
N ARG A 100 14.98 6.27 -15.51
CA ARG A 100 13.73 5.96 -14.83
C ARG A 100 13.49 7.03 -13.76
N HIS A 101 12.44 7.82 -13.93
CA HIS A 101 11.95 8.67 -12.86
C HIS A 101 11.17 7.82 -11.84
N PRO A 102 11.28 8.10 -10.54
CA PRO A 102 10.47 7.42 -9.54
C PRO A 102 8.98 7.75 -9.74
N PRO A 103 8.07 6.86 -9.35
CA PRO A 103 6.64 7.17 -9.33
C PRO A 103 6.37 8.37 -8.41
N THR A 104 5.21 8.99 -8.62
CA THR A 104 4.74 10.08 -7.78
C THR A 104 3.59 9.61 -6.90
N TYR A 105 3.49 10.17 -5.71
CA TYR A 105 2.47 9.79 -4.73
C TYR A 105 1.66 11.01 -4.35
N PHE A 106 0.36 10.82 -4.14
CA PHE A 106 -0.57 11.88 -3.80
C PHE A 106 -1.49 11.47 -2.66
N VAL A 107 -1.68 12.35 -1.69
CA VAL A 107 -2.79 12.25 -0.76
C VAL A 107 -3.95 13.03 -1.36
N CYS A 108 -5.02 12.32 -1.66
CA CYS A 108 -6.25 12.85 -2.21
C CYS A 108 -7.28 12.97 -1.09
N ASP A 109 -7.75 14.18 -0.83
CA ASP A 109 -8.91 14.44 0.01
C ASP A 109 -10.13 14.56 -0.90
N VAL A 110 -11.00 13.54 -0.82
CA VAL A 110 -12.19 13.42 -1.65
C VAL A 110 -13.23 14.48 -1.27
N ALA A 111 -13.32 14.86 0.00
CA ALA A 111 -14.33 15.82 0.46
C ALA A 111 -14.03 17.24 -0.01
N SER A 112 -12.74 17.62 -0.04
CA SER A 112 -12.30 18.93 -0.53
C SER A 112 -11.90 18.94 -2.01
N ALA A 113 -11.96 17.80 -2.70
CA ALA A 113 -11.48 17.63 -4.08
C ALA A 113 -10.01 18.08 -4.28
N THR A 114 -9.18 17.93 -3.25
CA THR A 114 -7.76 18.34 -3.28
C THR A 114 -6.81 17.14 -3.38
N ALA A 115 -5.66 17.37 -3.99
CA ALA A 115 -4.61 16.36 -4.11
C ALA A 115 -3.25 16.98 -3.78
N PHE A 116 -2.63 16.49 -2.70
CA PHE A 116 -1.31 16.92 -2.25
C PHE A 116 -0.25 15.94 -2.75
N ARG A 117 0.70 16.44 -3.56
CA ARG A 117 1.83 15.64 -4.05
C ARG A 117 2.86 15.45 -2.95
N LEU A 118 3.18 14.20 -2.62
CA LEU A 118 4.23 13.90 -1.66
C LEU A 118 5.61 14.29 -2.23
N PRO A 119 6.46 14.98 -1.45
CA PRO A 119 7.85 15.19 -1.81
C PRO A 119 8.60 13.85 -1.81
N GLN A 120 9.71 13.77 -2.53
CA GLN A 120 10.60 12.62 -2.42
C GLN A 120 11.28 12.64 -1.04
N PRO A 121 11.35 11.50 -0.34
CA PRO A 121 12.13 11.40 0.88
C PRO A 121 13.59 11.78 0.64
N GLY A 122 14.22 12.39 1.64
CA GLY A 122 15.66 12.57 1.65
C GLY A 122 16.41 11.24 1.80
N ARG A 123 17.73 11.33 1.97
CA ARG A 123 18.55 10.16 2.28
C ARG A 123 18.09 9.52 3.59
N ASP A 124 17.87 8.22 3.56
CA ASP A 124 17.54 7.46 4.75
C ASP A 124 18.77 7.35 5.69
N PRO A 125 18.65 7.68 6.99
CA PRO A 125 19.75 7.56 7.95
C PRO A 125 20.29 6.13 8.11
N SER A 126 19.44 5.12 7.91
CA SER A 126 19.80 3.70 8.00
C SER A 126 20.47 3.15 6.73
N GLY A 127 20.61 3.97 5.68
CA GLY A 127 21.19 3.55 4.40
C GLY A 127 20.24 2.77 3.49
N LEU A 128 18.96 2.67 3.85
CA LEU A 128 17.92 2.14 2.98
C LEU A 128 17.75 3.00 1.71
N PRO A 129 17.27 2.41 0.60
CA PRO A 129 17.00 3.16 -0.63
C PRO A 129 16.05 4.35 -0.37
N PRO A 130 16.27 5.51 -1.00
CA PRO A 130 15.43 6.70 -0.79
C PRO A 130 14.01 6.51 -1.34
N GLU A 131 13.81 5.57 -2.26
CA GLU A 131 12.53 5.32 -2.91
C GLU A 131 11.46 4.83 -1.93
N ILE A 132 10.26 5.40 -2.07
CA ILE A 132 9.09 4.97 -1.31
C ILE A 132 8.62 3.59 -1.80
N ASN A 133 8.50 2.64 -0.88
CA ASN A 133 7.82 1.37 -1.09
C ASN A 133 6.31 1.52 -0.85
N ALA A 134 5.56 1.64 -1.95
CA ALA A 134 4.10 1.79 -1.93
C ALA A 134 3.38 0.73 -1.08
N LEU A 135 3.87 -0.51 -1.05
CA LEU A 135 3.20 -1.60 -0.32
C LEU A 135 3.33 -1.49 1.21
N ASN A 136 4.21 -0.62 1.69
CA ASN A 136 4.38 -0.31 3.12
C ASN A 136 3.91 1.10 3.48
N LEU A 137 3.28 1.82 2.54
CA LEU A 137 2.90 3.20 2.69
C LEU A 137 1.43 3.31 3.13
N GLY A 138 1.19 3.94 4.27
CA GLY A 138 -0.13 4.19 4.85
C GLY A 138 -0.48 5.67 4.90
N VAL A 139 -1.77 6.00 4.97
CA VAL A 139 -2.27 7.35 5.33
C VAL A 139 -3.34 7.21 6.40
N VAL A 140 -3.31 8.06 7.42
CA VAL A 140 -4.33 8.10 8.48
C VAL A 140 -4.59 9.53 8.90
N ALA A 141 -5.86 9.88 9.14
CA ALA A 141 -6.25 11.18 9.66
C ALA A 141 -5.96 11.29 11.16
N ALA A 142 -5.62 12.50 11.60
CA ALA A 142 -5.48 12.79 13.02
C ALA A 142 -6.86 12.75 13.71
N PRO A 143 -6.94 12.17 14.91
CA PRO A 143 -8.19 12.15 15.67
C PRO A 143 -8.64 13.58 16.03
N GLY A 144 -9.96 13.83 15.98
CA GLY A 144 -10.55 15.07 16.48
C GLY A 144 -10.53 16.29 15.54
N ALA A 145 -10.51 16.10 14.22
CA ALA A 145 -10.58 17.20 13.25
C ALA A 145 -12.00 17.83 13.19
N GLY A 146 -12.32 18.69 14.16
CA GLY A 146 -13.47 19.59 14.10
C GLY A 146 -13.12 20.90 13.41
N GLY A 147 -13.74 21.18 12.25
CA GLY A 147 -13.88 22.53 11.67
C GLY A 147 -12.67 23.17 10.99
N GLY A 148 -11.51 22.50 10.89
CA GLY A 148 -10.30 22.97 10.21
C GLY A 148 -9.88 22.10 9.01
N ALA A 149 -8.77 22.45 8.35
CA ALA A 149 -8.16 21.60 7.32
C ALA A 149 -7.84 20.22 7.90
N LEU A 150 -8.15 19.17 7.14
CA LEU A 150 -7.96 17.79 7.56
C LEU A 150 -6.48 17.50 7.81
N ARG A 151 -6.15 17.23 9.07
CA ARG A 151 -4.79 16.83 9.46
C ARG A 151 -4.63 15.34 9.28
N TYR A 152 -3.50 14.93 8.71
CA TYR A 152 -3.20 13.53 8.45
C TYR A 152 -1.70 13.26 8.54
N MET A 153 -1.36 11.98 8.62
CA MET A 153 0.01 11.51 8.52
C MET A 153 0.12 10.42 7.45
N VAL A 154 1.14 10.53 6.62
CA VAL A 154 1.56 9.45 5.70
C VAL A 154 2.76 8.75 6.33
N VAL A 155 2.76 7.43 6.37
CA VAL A 155 3.83 6.68 7.03
C VAL A 155 4.27 5.51 6.16
N GLU A 156 5.58 5.42 5.93
CA GLU A 156 6.21 4.23 5.38
C GLU A 156 6.88 3.43 6.50
N PHE A 157 6.55 2.13 6.61
CA PHE A 157 7.29 1.21 7.46
C PHE A 157 8.53 0.68 6.71
N ARG A 158 9.71 1.11 7.19
CA ARG A 158 11.02 0.73 6.64
C ARG A 158 11.73 -0.19 7.61
N TYR A 159 12.11 -1.37 7.13
CA TYR A 159 12.78 -2.38 7.94
C TYR A 159 13.85 -3.11 7.12
N MET A 160 14.82 -3.68 7.82
CA MET A 160 15.80 -4.61 7.27
C MET A 160 15.57 -6.00 7.85
N PHE A 161 15.76 -7.03 7.03
CA PHE A 161 15.59 -8.41 7.46
C PHE A 161 16.58 -8.75 8.59
N ALA A 162 16.06 -9.36 9.67
CA ALA A 162 16.84 -9.74 10.85
C ALA A 162 17.54 -8.59 11.59
N ASP A 163 17.09 -7.35 11.37
CA ASP A 163 17.47 -6.18 12.17
C ASP A 163 16.47 -5.98 13.31
N GLU A 164 16.95 -5.64 14.50
CA GLU A 164 16.12 -5.32 15.67
C GLU A 164 15.57 -3.87 15.62
N HIS A 165 16.08 -3.06 14.70
CA HIS A 165 15.65 -1.68 14.47
C HIS A 165 14.87 -1.57 13.17
N ALA A 166 13.84 -0.74 13.19
CA ALA A 166 13.10 -0.29 12.02
C ALA A 166 12.92 1.23 12.09
N THR A 167 12.40 1.82 11.03
CA THR A 167 12.10 3.24 10.95
C THR A 167 10.70 3.45 10.41
N LEU A 168 9.94 4.32 11.06
CA LEU A 168 8.72 4.90 10.51
C LEU A 168 9.08 6.22 9.85
N LEU A 169 9.06 6.25 8.52
CA LEU A 169 9.24 7.49 7.77
C LEU A 169 7.89 8.20 7.67
N CYS A 170 7.73 9.29 8.39
CA CYS A 170 6.45 9.96 8.60
C CYS A 170 6.43 11.32 7.88
N LEU A 171 5.35 11.64 7.16
CA LEU A 171 5.06 12.98 6.66
C LEU A 171 3.77 13.48 7.30
N SER A 172 3.86 14.60 8.00
CA SER A 172 2.70 15.29 8.56
C SER A 172 2.14 16.28 7.55
N SER A 173 0.81 16.39 7.47
CA SER A 173 0.14 17.45 6.71
C SER A 173 0.49 18.85 7.22
N ASP A 174 0.85 18.99 8.50
CA ASP A 174 1.13 20.29 9.13
C ASP A 174 2.48 20.88 8.65
N THR A 175 3.47 20.02 8.43
CA THR A 175 4.82 20.46 8.00
C THR A 175 5.07 20.20 6.52
N GLY A 176 4.45 19.17 5.94
CA GLY A 176 4.73 18.70 4.58
C GLY A 176 6.11 18.05 4.42
N GLU A 177 6.82 17.81 5.53
CA GLU A 177 8.19 17.30 5.54
C GLU A 177 8.25 15.86 6.07
N TRP A 178 9.21 15.09 5.55
CA TRP A 178 9.49 13.72 6.01
C TRP A 178 10.37 13.73 7.26
N VAL A 179 9.97 12.97 8.26
CA VAL A 179 10.67 12.78 9.53
C VAL A 179 10.85 11.28 9.78
N SER A 180 12.08 10.84 10.04
CA SER A 180 12.40 9.47 10.43
C SER A 180 12.20 9.28 11.93
N LYS A 181 11.35 8.33 12.33
CA LYS A 181 11.18 7.91 13.73
C LYS A 181 11.75 6.49 13.91
N PRO A 182 12.84 6.31 14.67
CA PRO A 182 13.37 4.97 14.95
C PRO A 182 12.43 4.21 15.87
N VAL A 183 12.24 2.92 15.61
CA VAL A 183 11.36 2.04 16.38
C VAL A 183 11.98 0.64 16.50
N HIS A 184 11.56 -0.12 17.51
CA HIS A 184 11.91 -1.54 17.59
C HIS A 184 11.22 -2.31 16.47
N ASN A 185 11.92 -3.25 15.84
CA ASN A 185 11.38 -4.10 14.80
C ASN A 185 10.81 -5.41 15.41
N PRO A 186 9.48 -5.61 15.42
CA PRO A 186 8.88 -6.81 16.01
C PRO A 186 9.03 -8.07 15.12
N LEU A 187 9.59 -7.96 13.91
CA LEU A 187 9.61 -9.04 12.93
C LEU A 187 10.66 -10.12 13.18
N GLY A 188 11.72 -9.83 13.95
CA GLY A 188 12.85 -10.73 14.10
C GLY A 188 13.37 -11.26 12.76
N ARG A 189 13.31 -12.58 12.55
CA ARG A 189 13.76 -13.25 11.30
C ARG A 189 12.62 -13.53 10.32
N TRP A 190 11.48 -12.87 10.46
CA TRP A 190 10.38 -13.01 9.52
C TRP A 190 10.59 -12.13 8.29
N ILE A 191 10.36 -12.68 7.09
CA ILE A 191 10.40 -11.92 5.83
C ILE A 191 9.00 -11.39 5.57
N TRP A 192 8.81 -10.07 5.73
CA TRP A 192 7.51 -9.43 5.66
C TRP A 192 6.90 -9.44 4.25
N GLY A 193 5.62 -9.82 4.18
CA GLY A 193 4.82 -9.97 2.97
C GLY A 193 4.53 -8.65 2.25
N ARG A 194 4.23 -7.59 3.01
CA ARG A 194 3.78 -6.27 2.52
C ARG A 194 2.47 -6.38 1.73
N ASP A 195 1.49 -7.08 2.28
CA ASP A 195 0.23 -7.40 1.59
C ASP A 195 -0.79 -6.24 1.66
N GLY A 196 -0.54 -5.22 2.49
CA GLY A 196 -1.31 -3.98 2.49
C GLY A 196 -1.08 -3.13 3.75
N VAL A 197 -1.70 -1.95 3.77
CA VAL A 197 -1.76 -1.08 4.95
C VAL A 197 -3.19 -0.60 5.14
N VAL A 198 -3.69 -0.63 6.37
CA VAL A 198 -5.06 -0.24 6.72
C VAL A 198 -5.02 0.87 7.78
N ALA A 199 -5.76 1.94 7.54
CA ALA A 199 -6.05 2.94 8.56
C ALA A 199 -7.28 2.53 9.37
N HIS A 200 -7.12 2.42 10.68
CA HIS A 200 -8.22 2.07 11.56
C HIS A 200 -7.96 2.60 12.97
N ASP A 201 -8.99 3.24 13.55
CA ASP A 201 -8.97 3.75 14.92
C ASP A 201 -7.80 4.70 15.22
N GLY A 202 -7.50 5.61 14.28
CA GLY A 202 -6.38 6.56 14.40
C GLY A 202 -4.98 5.92 14.33
N LYS A 203 -4.90 4.62 14.04
CA LYS A 203 -3.65 3.86 13.89
C LYS A 203 -3.46 3.40 12.45
N LEU A 204 -2.21 3.07 12.13
CA LEU A 204 -1.87 2.36 10.90
C LEU A 204 -1.54 0.90 11.21
N TRP A 205 -2.04 0.02 10.36
CA TRP A 205 -1.93 -1.43 10.46
C TRP A 205 -1.31 -1.97 9.17
N TRP A 206 -0.05 -2.40 9.23
CA TRP A 206 0.63 -3.08 8.14
C TRP A 206 0.25 -4.56 8.17
N VAL A 207 -0.15 -5.10 7.02
CA VAL A 207 -0.68 -6.46 6.90
C VAL A 207 0.31 -7.37 6.20
N ASP A 208 0.57 -8.53 6.81
CA ASP A 208 1.16 -9.71 6.19
C ASP A 208 0.20 -10.88 6.36
N LEU A 209 -0.32 -11.40 5.25
CA LEU A 209 -1.32 -12.45 5.23
C LEU A 209 -0.79 -13.81 5.69
N ALA A 210 0.52 -13.93 5.90
CA ALA A 210 1.16 -15.08 6.54
C ALA A 210 1.66 -14.78 7.96
N GLY A 211 2.19 -13.57 8.17
CA GLY A 211 2.93 -13.20 9.38
C GLY A 211 2.08 -12.58 10.50
N GLY A 212 1.03 -11.82 10.17
CA GLY A 212 0.34 -11.01 11.17
C GLY A 212 0.03 -9.59 10.71
N LEU A 213 -0.43 -8.79 11.66
CA LEU A 213 -0.60 -7.36 11.51
C LEU A 213 0.37 -6.67 12.45
N ILE A 214 1.16 -5.73 11.95
CA ILE A 214 1.91 -4.79 12.78
C ILE A 214 1.13 -3.49 12.84
N PHE A 215 1.08 -2.84 14.00
CA PHE A 215 0.39 -1.58 14.14
C PHE A 215 1.08 -0.64 15.11
N CYS A 216 0.78 0.65 14.95
CA CYS A 216 1.15 1.69 15.92
C CYS A 216 0.26 2.93 15.76
N ASN A 217 0.23 3.78 16.79
CA ASN A 217 -0.20 5.17 16.65
C ASN A 217 0.95 6.01 16.05
N PRO A 218 0.87 6.47 14.78
CA PRO A 218 1.96 7.21 14.16
C PRO A 218 2.10 8.65 14.69
N PHE A 219 1.07 9.19 15.34
CA PHE A 219 1.07 10.54 15.90
C PHE A 219 1.82 10.63 17.24
N ALA A 220 2.14 9.49 17.87
CA ALA A 220 2.96 9.48 19.07
C ALA A 220 4.38 10.03 18.78
N ASP A 221 4.97 10.73 19.75
CA ASP A 221 6.35 11.22 19.65
C ASP A 221 7.34 10.05 19.54
N ALA A 222 7.09 8.97 20.29
CA ALA A 222 7.80 7.70 20.23
C ALA A 222 6.81 6.56 19.94
N PRO A 223 6.51 6.26 18.66
CA PRO A 223 5.62 5.17 18.30
C PRO A 223 6.19 3.82 18.73
N VAL A 224 5.32 2.95 19.24
CA VAL A 224 5.64 1.57 19.58
C VAL A 224 4.93 0.66 18.59
N LEU A 225 5.67 -0.26 17.97
CA LEU A 225 5.11 -1.26 17.07
C LEU A 225 4.78 -2.53 17.86
N ASP A 226 3.52 -2.95 17.77
CA ASP A 226 3.05 -4.23 18.29
C ASP A 226 2.59 -5.13 17.15
N ILE A 227 2.52 -6.44 17.41
CA ILE A 227 2.14 -7.46 16.43
C ILE A 227 0.95 -8.28 16.90
N ILE A 228 -0.01 -8.48 15.99
CA ILE A 228 -1.11 -9.43 16.15
C ILE A 228 -0.87 -10.59 15.19
N PRO A 229 -0.59 -11.81 15.69
CA PRO A 229 -0.44 -12.97 14.82
C PRO A 229 -1.78 -13.33 14.17
N LEU A 230 -1.74 -13.87 12.96
CA LEU A 230 -2.92 -14.46 12.35
C LEU A 230 -3.25 -15.81 12.98
N PRO A 231 -4.52 -16.25 12.93
CA PRO A 231 -4.91 -17.60 13.31
C PRO A 231 -4.06 -18.65 12.58
N GLU A 232 -3.81 -19.79 13.23
CA GLU A 232 -3.16 -20.91 12.57
C GLU A 232 -4.02 -21.40 11.39
N SER A 233 -3.36 -21.81 10.30
CA SER A 233 -4.05 -22.41 9.16
C SER A 233 -3.93 -23.92 9.23
N ASP A 234 -5.03 -24.60 8.91
CA ASP A 234 -5.05 -26.05 8.70
C ASP A 234 -4.36 -26.47 7.39
N CYS A 235 -3.99 -25.50 6.52
CA CYS A 235 -3.30 -25.80 5.27
C CYS A 235 -1.80 -26.06 5.50
N HIS A 236 -1.50 -27.29 5.93
CA HIS A 236 -0.13 -27.77 6.02
C HIS A 236 0.38 -28.16 4.63
N LEU A 237 1.43 -27.48 4.17
CA LEU A 237 2.20 -27.90 2.99
C LEU A 237 3.36 -28.79 3.44
N PRO A 238 3.31 -30.12 3.19
CA PRO A 238 4.33 -31.05 3.67
C PRO A 238 5.71 -30.88 3.01
N ARG A 239 5.84 -29.97 2.03
CA ARG A 239 7.01 -29.81 1.16
C ARG A 239 7.62 -28.40 1.17
N ALA A 240 7.18 -27.52 2.06
CA ALA A 240 7.79 -26.21 2.16
C ALA A 240 9.22 -26.31 2.71
N SER A 241 10.18 -25.69 2.02
CA SER A 241 11.60 -25.71 2.40
C SER A 241 11.92 -24.87 3.65
N CYS A 242 11.04 -23.93 4.01
CA CYS A 242 11.14 -23.12 5.24
C CYS A 242 9.77 -22.55 5.66
N ALA A 243 9.68 -22.02 6.88
CA ALA A 243 8.48 -21.41 7.43
C ALA A 243 7.93 -20.25 6.59
N HIS A 244 8.80 -19.44 5.99
CA HIS A 244 8.38 -18.37 5.08
C HIS A 244 7.69 -18.92 3.84
N CYS A 245 8.29 -19.89 3.15
CA CYS A 245 7.69 -20.53 1.97
C CYS A 245 6.33 -21.19 2.30
N ALA A 246 6.23 -21.82 3.48
CA ALA A 246 4.97 -22.38 3.96
C ALA A 246 3.92 -21.29 4.14
N GLY A 247 4.26 -20.22 4.88
CA GLY A 247 3.37 -19.09 5.13
C GLY A 247 2.88 -18.39 3.86
N ARG A 248 3.77 -18.13 2.88
CA ARG A 248 3.37 -17.45 1.63
C ARG A 248 2.36 -18.23 0.81
N SER A 249 2.40 -19.55 0.87
CA SER A 249 1.41 -20.38 0.19
C SER A 249 0.02 -20.25 0.84
N VAL A 250 -0.03 -20.05 2.16
CA VAL A 250 -1.26 -19.76 2.91
C VAL A 250 -1.77 -18.35 2.61
N ALA A 251 -0.87 -17.37 2.51
CA ALA A 251 -1.22 -15.96 2.29
C ALA A 251 -2.10 -15.75 1.05
N HIS A 252 -1.89 -16.51 -0.04
CA HIS A 252 -2.71 -16.44 -1.26
C HIS A 252 -4.16 -16.87 -1.07
N ARG A 253 -4.49 -17.49 0.06
CA ARG A 253 -5.83 -17.97 0.43
C ARG A 253 -6.44 -17.17 1.56
N ARG A 254 -5.79 -16.07 1.95
CA ARG A 254 -6.21 -15.22 3.06
C ARG A 254 -6.55 -13.83 2.59
N PHE A 255 -7.42 -13.20 3.34
CA PHE A 255 -7.71 -11.78 3.24
C PHE A 255 -7.95 -11.19 4.62
N VAL A 256 -7.46 -9.98 4.88
CA VAL A 256 -7.64 -9.29 6.15
C VAL A 256 -8.20 -7.90 5.90
N GLN A 257 -9.28 -7.54 6.59
CA GLN A 257 -9.83 -6.17 6.56
C GLN A 257 -10.69 -5.87 7.79
N VAL A 258 -10.96 -4.59 8.01
CA VAL A 258 -11.92 -4.11 9.00
C VAL A 258 -13.35 -4.31 8.49
N SER A 259 -14.18 -4.96 9.32
CA SER A 259 -15.62 -5.08 9.13
C SER A 259 -16.34 -4.90 10.47
N ALA A 260 -17.32 -3.98 10.49
CA ALA A 260 -18.01 -3.53 11.70
C ALA A 260 -17.05 -3.12 12.84
N GLY A 261 -16.01 -2.36 12.49
CA GLY A 261 -15.01 -1.85 13.44
C GLY A 261 -14.06 -2.90 14.02
N LYS A 262 -13.98 -4.09 13.42
CA LYS A 262 -13.07 -5.16 13.87
C LYS A 262 -12.33 -5.77 12.70
N PHE A 263 -11.06 -6.11 12.89
CA PHE A 263 -10.32 -6.88 11.90
C PHE A 263 -10.87 -8.29 11.75
N ARG A 264 -11.13 -8.68 10.50
CA ARG A 264 -11.55 -10.02 10.10
C ARG A 264 -10.47 -10.62 9.24
N CYS A 265 -10.02 -11.81 9.61
CA CYS A 265 -9.22 -12.66 8.74
C CYS A 265 -10.17 -13.68 8.10
N VAL A 266 -10.18 -13.74 6.77
CA VAL A 266 -10.92 -14.75 6.00
C VAL A 266 -9.91 -15.66 5.34
N GLU A 267 -10.11 -16.96 5.44
CA GLU A 267 -9.32 -17.98 4.72
C GLU A 267 -10.25 -18.87 3.91
N TRP A 268 -9.83 -19.26 2.72
CA TRP A 268 -10.57 -20.25 1.92
C TRP A 268 -9.71 -21.43 1.51
N ASN A 269 -10.30 -22.62 1.57
CA ASN A 269 -9.64 -23.84 1.14
C ASN A 269 -10.07 -24.21 -0.29
N SER A 270 -9.10 -24.20 -1.21
CA SER A 270 -9.19 -25.00 -2.43
C SER A 270 -8.35 -26.26 -2.25
N ARG A 271 -9.00 -27.39 -1.95
CA ARG A 271 -8.35 -28.69 -2.12
C ARG A 271 -8.32 -28.96 -3.62
N SER A 272 -7.12 -29.06 -4.18
CA SER A 272 -6.94 -29.25 -5.63
C SER A 272 -7.34 -30.65 -6.12
N ASN A 273 -7.68 -31.56 -5.21
CA ASN A 273 -8.24 -32.87 -5.48
C ASN A 273 -9.46 -33.09 -4.57
N ASP A 274 -10.50 -33.66 -5.16
CA ASP A 274 -11.82 -34.04 -4.64
C ASP A 274 -12.94 -32.98 -4.69
N GLU A 275 -14.12 -33.49 -5.05
CA GLU A 275 -15.46 -32.88 -5.15
C GLU A 275 -15.95 -32.16 -3.87
N ALA A 276 -15.07 -31.90 -2.90
CA ALA A 276 -15.38 -31.23 -1.66
C ALA A 276 -15.70 -29.74 -1.92
N PRO A 277 -16.76 -29.20 -1.29
CA PRO A 277 -17.12 -27.80 -1.44
C PRO A 277 -16.02 -26.90 -0.88
N MET A 278 -15.78 -25.76 -1.55
CA MET A 278 -14.94 -24.69 -1.05
C MET A 278 -15.45 -24.26 0.34
N THR A 279 -14.59 -24.36 1.34
CA THR A 279 -14.89 -23.87 2.70
C THR A 279 -14.26 -22.50 2.89
N VAL A 280 -15.01 -21.60 3.52
CA VAL A 280 -14.56 -20.25 3.90
C VAL A 280 -14.67 -20.14 5.41
N SER A 281 -13.54 -19.87 6.06
CA SER A 281 -13.45 -19.66 7.50
C SER A 281 -13.18 -18.18 7.76
N MET A 282 -13.78 -17.64 8.83
CA MET A 282 -13.58 -16.25 9.23
C MET A 282 -13.29 -16.19 10.72
N TRP A 283 -12.24 -15.45 11.09
CA TRP A 283 -11.87 -15.15 12.47
C TRP A 283 -11.94 -13.65 12.71
N THR A 284 -12.26 -13.29 13.95
CA THR A 284 -12.12 -11.90 14.43
C THR A 284 -10.77 -11.81 15.10
N LEU A 285 -9.92 -10.90 14.65
CA LEU A 285 -8.65 -10.66 15.30
C LEU A 285 -8.93 -9.81 16.55
N SER A 286 -8.40 -10.25 17.69
CA SER A 286 -8.50 -9.49 18.94
C SER A 286 -7.70 -8.20 18.78
N ASP A 287 -8.36 -7.06 18.92
CA ASP A 287 -7.63 -5.81 19.14
C ASP A 287 -7.05 -5.88 20.55
N PRO A 288 -5.72 -5.80 20.75
CA PRO A 288 -5.11 -5.86 22.07
C PRO A 288 -5.55 -4.71 22.99
N GLU A 289 -6.21 -3.67 22.46
CA GLU A 289 -6.70 -2.52 23.22
C GLU A 289 -8.24 -2.46 23.36
N ALA A 290 -8.98 -3.50 22.93
CA ALA A 290 -10.45 -3.57 23.05
C ALA A 290 -10.99 -4.08 24.39
#